data_AF-A0A7M2RI64-F1
#
_entry.id   AF-A0A7M2RI64-F1
#
_cell.length_a   1.000
_cell.length_b   1.000
_cell.length_c   1.000
_cell.angle_alpha   90.00
_cell.angle_beta   90.00
_cell.angle_gamma   90.00
#
_symmetry.space_group_name_H-M   'P 1'
#
loop_
_entity.id
_entity.type
_entity.pdbx_description
1 polymer ?
#
loop_
_entity_poly.entity_id
_entity_poly.type
_entity_poly.pdbx_seq_one_letter_code
_entity_poly.pdbx_strand_id
1 'polypeptide(L)'
;MKKKDERKELEMKCINEYEHWRNLYRYGGQDPLYEDGINLDLTRNHIISYKRDMEKLDYFPEIYNKELPPEIDSKYMARADEIRAHAKKSFEIYKADENYQFLVKHRNDISSNDARDIRLTNVINYVDGLLMFILSDDLVGMRRHERPQIYQESFIKCREELEKLLTKEKSEEPEKLGQLSIFDFI
;
A
#
# COMPACT_ATOMS: atom_id res chain seq x y z
N MET A 1 43.45 -8.37 11.92
CA MET A 1 42.44 -7.29 12.02
C MET A 1 41.11 -7.66 11.36
N LYS A 2 41.11 -8.12 10.09
CA LYS A 2 39.88 -8.45 9.31
C LYS A 2 38.86 -9.38 10.00
N LYS A 3 39.29 -10.52 10.58
CA LYS A 3 38.39 -11.46 11.30
C LYS A 3 37.74 -10.89 12.57
N LYS A 4 38.39 -9.93 13.26
CA LYS A 4 37.83 -9.31 14.47
C LYS A 4 36.71 -8.33 14.13
N ASP A 5 36.80 -7.72 12.95
CA ASP A 5 35.79 -6.82 12.40
C ASP A 5 34.55 -7.62 11.97
N GLU A 6 34.77 -8.71 11.24
CA GLU A 6 33.73 -9.65 10.79
C GLU A 6 32.93 -10.28 11.96
N ARG A 7 33.60 -10.73 13.03
CA ARG A 7 32.93 -11.27 14.22
C ARG A 7 32.00 -10.26 14.90
N LYS A 8 32.47 -9.01 15.05
CA LYS A 8 31.68 -7.93 15.65
C LYS A 8 30.52 -7.50 14.76
N GLU A 9 30.73 -7.48 13.46
CA GLU A 9 29.66 -7.19 12.50
C GLU A 9 28.56 -8.26 12.55
N LEU A 10 28.93 -9.55 12.59
CA LEU A 10 27.99 -10.66 12.74
C LEU A 10 27.20 -10.58 14.05
N GLU A 11 27.88 -10.26 15.15
CA GLU A 11 27.24 -10.05 16.45
C GLU A 11 26.21 -8.92 16.39
N MET A 12 26.58 -7.78 15.83
CA MET A 12 25.69 -6.63 15.68
C MET A 12 24.48 -6.96 14.79
N LYS A 13 24.69 -7.65 13.67
CA LYS A 13 23.60 -8.11 12.80
C LYS A 13 22.63 -9.03 13.55
N CYS A 14 23.14 -9.99 14.31
CA CYS A 14 22.31 -10.89 15.11
C CYS A 14 21.49 -10.12 16.16
N ILE A 15 22.11 -9.18 16.89
CA ILE A 15 21.42 -8.31 17.85
C ILE A 15 20.29 -7.53 17.18
N ASN A 16 20.58 -6.92 16.03
CA ASN A 16 19.62 -6.13 15.26
C ASN A 16 18.45 -6.99 14.77
N GLU A 17 18.67 -8.23 14.29
CA GLU A 17 17.58 -9.12 13.90
C GLU A 17 16.70 -9.51 15.08
N TYR A 18 17.26 -9.73 16.28
CA TYR A 18 16.45 -9.96 17.48
C TYR A 18 15.59 -8.75 17.85
N GLU A 19 16.11 -7.53 17.69
CA GLU A 19 15.34 -6.30 17.87
C GLU A 19 14.26 -6.15 16.82
N HIS A 20 14.61 -6.41 15.57
CA HIS A 20 13.69 -6.36 14.44
C HIS A 20 12.54 -7.36 14.63
N TRP A 21 12.84 -8.61 15.00
CA TRP A 21 11.83 -9.63 15.29
C TRP A 21 10.86 -9.17 16.38
N ARG A 22 11.37 -8.59 17.49
CA ARG A 22 10.52 -8.06 18.57
C ARG A 22 9.63 -6.91 18.10
N ASN A 23 10.17 -6.02 17.27
CA ASN A 23 9.41 -4.90 16.72
C ASN A 23 8.34 -5.38 15.74
N LEU A 24 8.65 -6.32 14.84
CA LEU A 24 7.68 -6.95 13.95
C LEU A 24 6.59 -7.67 14.72
N TYR A 25 6.94 -8.42 15.77
CA TYR A 25 5.97 -9.15 16.56
C TYR A 25 4.98 -8.20 17.25
N ARG A 26 5.48 -7.08 17.77
CA ARG A 26 4.67 -6.12 18.53
C ARG A 26 3.88 -5.15 17.64
N TYR A 27 4.48 -4.65 16.58
CA TYR A 27 3.94 -3.53 15.79
C TYR A 27 3.61 -3.90 14.35
N GLY A 28 4.01 -5.09 13.89
CA GLY A 28 3.84 -5.53 12.51
C GLY A 28 4.80 -4.86 11.55
N GLY A 29 4.80 -5.38 10.33
CA GLY A 29 5.56 -4.86 9.20
C GLY A 29 4.77 -3.90 8.32
N GLN A 30 5.35 -3.58 7.17
CA GLN A 30 4.74 -2.79 6.09
C GLN A 30 4.68 -3.56 4.77
N ASP A 31 4.91 -4.88 4.81
CA ASP A 31 4.90 -5.71 3.60
C ASP A 31 3.51 -5.65 2.94
N PRO A 32 3.39 -5.28 1.66
CA PRO A 32 2.08 -5.13 1.04
C PRO A 32 1.46 -6.46 0.59
N LEU A 33 2.19 -7.58 0.66
CA LEU A 33 1.81 -8.87 0.08
C LEU A 33 1.70 -10.00 1.11
N TYR A 34 2.41 -9.90 2.23
CA TYR A 34 2.53 -10.98 3.20
C TYR A 34 2.12 -10.58 4.61
N GLU A 35 1.58 -11.55 5.33
CA GLU A 35 1.31 -11.44 6.76
C GLU A 35 2.61 -11.27 7.58
N ASP A 36 2.50 -10.77 8.80
CA ASP A 36 3.65 -10.52 9.67
C ASP A 36 4.36 -11.82 10.10
N GLY A 37 3.61 -12.93 10.21
CA GLY A 37 4.16 -14.26 10.49
C GLY A 37 5.25 -14.68 9.52
N ILE A 38 5.05 -14.45 8.21
CA ILE A 38 6.06 -14.76 7.18
C ILE A 38 7.33 -13.94 7.40
N ASN A 39 7.20 -12.66 7.72
CA ASN A 39 8.34 -11.79 7.99
C ASN A 39 9.07 -12.19 9.29
N LEU A 40 8.34 -12.60 10.32
CA LEU A 40 8.90 -13.12 11.56
C LEU A 40 9.73 -14.39 11.33
N ASP A 41 9.25 -15.29 10.48
CA ASP A 41 9.98 -16.51 10.11
C ASP A 41 11.26 -16.19 9.32
N LEU A 42 11.20 -15.23 8.40
CA LEU A 42 12.40 -14.76 7.67
C LEU A 42 13.45 -14.18 8.61
N THR A 43 13.05 -13.27 9.51
CA THR A 43 13.94 -12.70 10.53
C THR A 43 14.50 -13.79 11.47
N ARG A 44 13.69 -14.78 11.86
CA ARG A 44 14.16 -15.93 12.65
C ARG A 44 15.21 -16.74 11.90
N ASN A 45 15.02 -16.98 10.60
CA ASN A 45 15.99 -17.68 9.76
C ASN A 45 17.31 -16.91 9.63
N HIS A 46 17.29 -15.58 9.58
CA HIS A 46 18.51 -14.76 9.63
C HIS A 46 19.27 -14.96 10.95
N ILE A 47 18.58 -14.95 12.10
CA ILE A 47 19.19 -15.19 13.41
C ILE A 47 19.87 -16.56 13.45
N ILE A 48 19.20 -17.61 12.95
CA ILE A 48 19.77 -18.96 12.86
C ILE A 48 21.03 -18.96 11.98
N SER A 49 20.98 -18.28 10.83
CA SER A 49 22.13 -18.18 9.93
C SER A 49 23.32 -17.48 10.60
N TYR A 50 23.10 -16.34 11.26
CA TYR A 50 24.17 -15.62 11.94
C TYR A 50 24.80 -16.43 13.08
N LYS A 51 24.00 -17.19 13.84
CA LYS A 51 24.54 -18.10 14.86
C LYS A 51 25.39 -19.21 14.25
N ARG A 52 24.98 -19.80 13.13
CA ARG A 52 25.79 -20.79 12.40
C ARG A 52 27.09 -20.20 11.88
N ASP A 53 27.08 -18.94 11.44
CA ASP A 53 28.30 -18.27 11.00
C ASP A 53 29.23 -17.93 12.17
N MET A 54 28.69 -17.61 13.34
CA MET A 54 29.44 -17.49 14.59
C MET A 54 30.12 -18.81 15.01
N GLU A 55 29.42 -19.95 14.90
CA GLU A 55 29.98 -21.29 15.15
C GLU A 55 31.16 -21.60 14.22
N LYS A 56 31.03 -21.34 12.91
CA LYS A 56 32.11 -21.55 11.92
C LYS A 56 33.35 -20.72 12.24
N LEU A 57 33.18 -19.58 12.89
CA LEU A 57 34.25 -18.68 13.29
C LEU A 57 34.80 -18.96 14.69
N ASP A 58 34.30 -19.97 15.41
CA ASP A 58 34.63 -20.25 16.80
C ASP A 58 34.49 -18.98 17.67
N TYR A 59 33.33 -18.32 17.54
CA TYR A 59 33.02 -17.05 18.19
C TYR A 59 31.68 -17.14 18.91
N PHE A 60 31.68 -17.07 20.24
CA PHE A 60 30.48 -17.28 21.06
C PHE A 60 30.19 -16.07 21.96
N PRO A 61 29.74 -14.93 21.39
CA PRO A 61 29.30 -13.78 22.17
C PRO A 61 28.03 -14.10 22.96
N GLU A 62 27.64 -13.24 23.91
CA GLU A 62 26.44 -13.45 24.73
C GLU A 62 25.18 -13.70 23.89
N ILE A 63 25.03 -12.96 22.77
CA ILE A 63 23.87 -13.10 21.87
C ILE A 63 23.76 -14.49 21.23
N TYR A 64 24.86 -15.23 21.10
CA TYR A 64 24.84 -16.60 20.58
C TYR A 64 24.03 -17.53 21.48
N ASN A 65 24.19 -17.39 22.80
CA ASN A 65 23.54 -18.23 23.81
C ASN A 65 22.07 -17.83 24.06
N LYS A 66 21.62 -16.69 23.53
CA LYS A 66 20.22 -16.27 23.64
C LYS A 66 19.31 -17.26 22.93
N GLU A 67 18.17 -17.62 23.53
CA GLU A 67 17.18 -18.49 22.88
C GLU A 67 16.66 -17.89 21.57
N LEU A 68 16.38 -18.75 20.59
CA LEU A 68 15.75 -18.32 19.34
C LEU A 68 14.37 -17.75 19.62
N PRO A 69 13.90 -16.76 18.83
CA PRO A 69 12.51 -16.37 18.88
C PRO A 69 11.61 -17.58 18.60
N PRO A 70 10.41 -17.64 19.22
CA PRO A 70 9.46 -18.71 18.98
C PRO A 70 9.03 -18.74 17.50
N GLU A 71 8.63 -19.92 17.04
CA GLU A 71 7.97 -20.06 15.74
C GLU A 71 6.55 -19.49 15.85
N ILE A 72 6.16 -18.71 14.86
CA ILE A 72 4.88 -18.00 14.83
C ILE A 72 4.10 -18.48 13.61
N ASP A 73 2.78 -18.56 13.73
CA ASP A 73 1.94 -18.91 12.58
C ASP A 73 2.21 -17.95 11.42
N SER A 74 2.42 -18.49 10.22
CA SER A 74 2.60 -17.70 9.00
C SER A 74 1.49 -16.68 8.75
N LYS A 75 0.27 -16.94 9.25
CA LYS A 75 -0.92 -16.08 9.16
C LYS A 75 -1.05 -15.07 10.29
N TYR A 76 -0.09 -15.03 11.21
CA TYR A 76 -0.05 -14.02 12.26
C TYR A 76 0.01 -12.61 11.67
N MET A 77 -0.84 -11.73 12.19
CA MET A 77 -0.82 -10.30 11.91
C MET A 77 -0.81 -9.53 13.21
N ALA A 78 0.21 -8.68 13.39
CA ALA A 78 0.25 -7.80 14.54
C ALA A 78 -0.77 -6.66 14.37
N ARG A 79 -1.29 -6.16 15.49
CA ARG A 79 -2.25 -5.03 15.51
C ARG A 79 -3.50 -5.25 14.64
N ALA A 80 -3.97 -6.50 14.50
CA ALA A 80 -5.10 -6.85 13.64
C ALA A 80 -6.36 -5.99 13.89
N ASP A 81 -6.70 -5.74 15.16
CA ASP A 81 -7.87 -4.92 15.51
C ASP A 81 -7.69 -3.44 15.17
N GLU A 82 -6.48 -2.90 15.33
CA GLU A 82 -6.16 -1.53 14.89
C GLU A 82 -6.26 -1.41 13.37
N ILE A 83 -5.72 -2.39 12.63
CA ILE A 83 -5.80 -2.43 11.16
C ILE A 83 -7.27 -2.42 10.70
N ARG A 84 -8.13 -3.26 11.31
CA ARG A 84 -9.57 -3.26 11.01
C ARG A 84 -10.23 -1.92 11.30
N ALA A 85 -9.91 -1.31 12.45
CA ALA A 85 -10.48 -0.02 12.83
C ALA A 85 -10.04 1.10 11.89
N HIS A 86 -8.75 1.14 11.52
CA HIS A 86 -8.20 2.10 10.59
C HIS A 86 -8.76 1.92 9.18
N ALA A 87 -8.89 0.68 8.69
CA ALA A 87 -9.47 0.40 7.38
C ALA A 87 -10.91 0.92 7.27
N LYS A 88 -11.76 0.66 8.27
CA LYS A 88 -13.13 1.21 8.33
C LYS A 88 -13.11 2.74 8.29
N LYS A 89 -12.25 3.37 9.10
CA LYS A 89 -12.10 4.83 9.12
C LYS A 89 -11.65 5.39 7.77
N SER A 90 -10.66 4.77 7.12
CA SER A 90 -10.18 5.17 5.80
C SER A 90 -11.27 5.02 4.73
N PHE A 91 -12.08 3.97 4.81
CA PHE A 91 -13.21 3.78 3.91
C PHE A 91 -14.22 4.91 4.02
N GLU A 92 -14.61 5.31 5.23
CA GLU A 92 -15.50 6.46 5.44
C GLU A 92 -14.90 7.77 4.92
N ILE A 93 -13.60 7.99 5.15
CA ILE A 93 -12.87 9.15 4.63
C ILE A 93 -12.93 9.18 3.10
N TYR A 94 -12.68 8.07 2.43
CA TYR A 94 -12.72 8.02 0.96
C TYR A 94 -14.13 8.27 0.42
N LYS A 95 -15.17 7.70 1.05
CA LYS A 95 -16.56 7.90 0.63
C LYS A 95 -17.01 9.36 0.78
N ALA A 96 -16.49 10.06 1.79
CA ALA A 96 -16.77 11.47 2.04
C ALA A 96 -15.91 12.44 1.20
N ASP A 97 -14.86 11.96 0.51
CA ASP A 97 -13.95 12.82 -0.24
C ASP A 97 -14.61 13.39 -1.50
N GLU A 98 -14.65 14.72 -1.62
CA GLU A 98 -15.30 15.42 -2.73
C GLU A 98 -14.64 15.11 -4.08
N ASN A 99 -13.31 14.87 -4.10
CA ASN A 99 -12.61 14.52 -5.33
C ASN A 99 -13.01 13.11 -5.77
N TYR A 100 -13.06 12.15 -4.84
CA TYR A 100 -13.55 10.81 -5.15
C TYR A 100 -15.00 10.84 -5.66
N GLN A 101 -15.88 11.59 -5.00
CA GLN A 101 -17.28 11.74 -5.43
C GLN A 101 -17.38 12.35 -6.84
N PHE A 102 -16.56 13.35 -7.15
CA PHE A 102 -16.46 13.94 -8.48
C PHE A 102 -16.03 12.90 -9.54
N LEU A 103 -14.95 12.15 -9.26
CA LEU A 103 -14.45 11.10 -10.15
C LEU A 103 -15.52 10.05 -10.45
N VAL A 104 -16.24 9.57 -9.42
CA VAL A 104 -17.31 8.59 -9.59
C VAL A 104 -18.45 9.13 -10.45
N LYS A 105 -18.85 10.39 -10.24
CA LYS A 105 -19.93 11.05 -10.98
C LYS A 105 -19.60 11.18 -12.47
N HIS A 106 -18.37 11.56 -12.79
CA HIS A 106 -17.94 11.90 -14.15
C HIS A 106 -17.23 10.74 -14.88
N ARG A 107 -17.22 9.53 -14.30
CA ARG A 107 -16.45 8.39 -14.84
C ARG A 107 -16.84 7.93 -16.24
N ASN A 108 -18.07 8.21 -16.64
CA ASN A 108 -18.63 7.83 -17.94
C ASN A 108 -18.70 9.00 -18.92
N ASP A 109 -18.22 10.18 -18.51
CA ASP A 109 -18.29 11.40 -19.31
C ASP A 109 -17.09 11.55 -20.25
N ILE A 110 -16.12 10.64 -20.18
CA ILE A 110 -14.93 10.62 -21.03
C ILE A 110 -14.79 9.27 -21.74
N SER A 111 -13.98 9.24 -22.80
CA SER A 111 -13.69 8.00 -23.52
C SER A 111 -12.97 6.96 -22.65
N SER A 112 -13.11 5.68 -23.00
CA SER A 112 -12.39 4.61 -22.31
C SER A 112 -10.86 4.70 -22.45
N ASN A 113 -10.35 5.38 -23.48
CA ASN A 113 -8.93 5.61 -23.65
C ASN A 113 -8.44 6.68 -22.68
N ASP A 114 -9.14 7.82 -22.59
CA ASP A 114 -8.79 8.89 -21.65
C ASP A 114 -8.89 8.41 -20.20
N ALA A 115 -9.92 7.62 -19.88
CA ALA A 115 -10.08 7.03 -18.55
C ALA A 115 -8.91 6.09 -18.19
N ARG A 116 -8.34 5.39 -19.18
CA ARG A 116 -7.14 4.57 -19.00
C ARG A 116 -5.90 5.43 -18.78
N ASP A 117 -5.74 6.49 -19.56
CA ASP A 117 -4.56 7.36 -19.54
C ASP A 117 -4.42 8.07 -18.18
N ILE A 118 -5.52 8.56 -17.62
CA ILE A 118 -5.52 9.16 -16.27
C ILE A 118 -5.67 8.13 -15.15
N ARG A 119 -5.75 6.83 -15.49
CA ARG A 119 -5.93 5.70 -14.56
C ARG A 119 -7.19 5.81 -13.69
N LEU A 120 -8.26 6.40 -14.22
CA LEU A 120 -9.50 6.71 -13.50
C LEU A 120 -10.07 5.48 -12.78
N THR A 121 -10.21 4.38 -13.50
CA THR A 121 -10.75 3.12 -12.96
C THR A 121 -9.90 2.61 -11.80
N ASN A 122 -8.57 2.66 -11.90
CA ASN A 122 -7.68 2.19 -10.83
C ASN A 122 -7.85 3.05 -9.57
N VAL A 123 -7.97 4.36 -9.74
CA VAL A 123 -8.12 5.32 -8.65
C VAL A 123 -9.47 5.12 -7.95
N ILE A 124 -10.56 4.97 -8.70
CA ILE A 124 -11.88 4.66 -8.12
C ILE A 124 -11.87 3.31 -7.38
N ASN A 125 -11.21 2.31 -7.97
CA ASN A 125 -11.14 0.95 -7.42
C ASN A 125 -10.36 0.84 -6.10
N TYR A 126 -9.62 1.88 -5.67
CA TYR A 126 -9.03 1.87 -4.32
C TYR A 126 -10.09 1.80 -3.23
N VAL A 127 -11.27 2.41 -3.46
CA VAL A 127 -12.37 2.41 -2.48
C VAL A 127 -13.11 1.08 -2.49
N ASP A 128 -13.40 0.56 -3.68
CA ASP A 128 -14.07 -0.75 -3.84
C ASP A 128 -13.16 -1.89 -3.35
N GLY A 129 -11.86 -1.81 -3.63
CA GLY A 129 -10.86 -2.76 -3.13
C GLY A 129 -10.80 -2.77 -1.60
N LEU A 130 -10.77 -1.60 -0.96
CA LEU A 130 -10.81 -1.50 0.50
C LEU A 130 -12.08 -2.11 1.09
N LEU A 131 -13.25 -1.87 0.46
CA LEU A 131 -14.49 -2.50 0.88
C LEU A 131 -14.39 -4.03 0.81
N MET A 132 -13.85 -4.56 -0.29
CA MET A 132 -13.66 -6.01 -0.44
C MET A 132 -12.73 -6.57 0.63
N PHE A 133 -11.61 -5.91 0.93
CA PHE A 133 -10.71 -6.33 2.00
C PHE A 133 -11.40 -6.35 3.38
N ILE A 134 -12.22 -5.34 3.68
CA ILE A 134 -13.01 -5.30 4.92
C ILE A 134 -14.02 -6.46 4.99
N LEU A 135 -14.71 -6.75 3.88
CA LEU A 135 -15.71 -7.81 3.82
C LEU A 135 -15.11 -9.21 3.94
N SER A 136 -13.90 -9.42 3.41
CA SER A 136 -13.20 -10.71 3.47
C SER A 136 -12.26 -10.84 4.68
N ASP A 137 -12.23 -9.86 5.59
CA ASP A 137 -11.26 -9.74 6.69
C ASP A 137 -9.78 -9.88 6.23
N ASP A 138 -9.45 -9.35 5.05
CA ASP A 138 -8.08 -9.34 4.52
C ASP A 138 -7.26 -8.23 5.20
N LEU A 139 -6.56 -8.61 6.27
CA LEU A 139 -5.71 -7.70 7.06
C LEU A 139 -4.52 -7.15 6.26
N VAL A 140 -3.99 -7.90 5.30
CA VAL A 140 -2.85 -7.44 4.47
C VAL A 140 -3.33 -6.35 3.52
N GLY A 141 -4.46 -6.58 2.85
CA GLY A 141 -5.14 -5.59 2.03
C GLY A 141 -5.51 -4.34 2.84
N MET A 142 -6.13 -4.50 4.00
CA MET A 142 -6.53 -3.41 4.89
C MET A 142 -5.35 -2.56 5.38
N ARG A 143 -4.21 -3.18 5.74
CA ARG A 143 -3.00 -2.46 6.22
C ARG A 143 -2.54 -1.39 5.23
N ARG A 144 -2.66 -1.66 3.93
CA ARG A 144 -2.24 -0.74 2.85
C ARG A 144 -3.04 0.56 2.85
N HIS A 145 -4.16 0.61 3.54
CA HIS A 145 -5.05 1.77 3.62
C HIS A 145 -5.04 2.45 5.00
N GLU A 146 -4.14 2.08 5.94
CA GLU A 146 -4.05 2.75 7.26
C GLU A 146 -3.71 4.25 7.15
N ARG A 147 -3.17 4.70 6.02
CA ARG A 147 -2.82 6.10 5.74
C ARG A 147 -3.67 6.65 4.58
N PRO A 148 -4.87 7.19 4.86
CA PRO A 148 -5.80 7.60 3.80
C PRO A 148 -5.27 8.71 2.91
N GLN A 149 -4.40 9.58 3.42
CA GLN A 149 -3.85 10.74 2.70
C GLN A 149 -3.16 10.34 1.39
N ILE A 150 -2.48 9.20 1.37
CA ILE A 150 -1.77 8.69 0.18
C ILE A 150 -2.74 8.46 -0.99
N TYR A 151 -3.94 7.96 -0.71
CA TYR A 151 -4.95 7.69 -1.73
C TYR A 151 -5.76 8.94 -2.07
N GLN A 152 -5.99 9.84 -1.10
CA GLN A 152 -6.61 11.13 -1.36
C GLN A 152 -5.78 11.99 -2.31
N GLU A 153 -4.46 11.98 -2.20
CA GLU A 153 -3.57 12.62 -3.18
C GLU A 153 -3.78 12.05 -4.60
N SER A 154 -4.08 10.76 -4.72
CA SER A 154 -4.40 10.14 -6.01
C SER A 154 -5.76 10.61 -6.53
N PHE A 155 -6.75 10.82 -5.65
CA PHE A 155 -8.05 11.39 -6.03
C PHE A 155 -7.91 12.82 -6.55
N ILE A 156 -7.14 13.66 -5.86
CA ILE A 156 -6.88 15.05 -6.26
C ILE A 156 -6.23 15.09 -7.65
N LYS A 157 -5.10 14.38 -7.82
CA LYS A 157 -4.37 14.36 -9.11
C LYS A 157 -5.22 13.83 -10.26
N CYS A 158 -5.99 12.76 -10.01
CA CYS A 158 -6.87 12.19 -11.04
C CYS A 158 -8.00 13.16 -11.40
N ARG A 159 -8.55 13.90 -10.43
CA ARG A 159 -9.59 14.91 -10.67
C ARG A 159 -9.06 16.05 -11.53
N GLU A 160 -7.87 16.57 -11.23
CA GLU A 160 -7.25 17.65 -12.01
C GLU A 160 -7.09 17.25 -13.49
N GLU A 161 -6.69 16.01 -13.77
CA GLU A 161 -6.59 15.50 -15.14
C GLU A 161 -7.97 15.29 -15.80
N LEU A 162 -8.95 14.79 -15.05
CA LEU A 162 -10.32 14.63 -15.55
C LEU A 162 -10.95 15.97 -15.91
N GLU A 163 -10.79 17.01 -15.08
CA GLU A 163 -11.30 18.35 -15.36
C GLU A 163 -10.70 18.96 -16.64
N LYS A 164 -9.41 18.70 -16.92
CA LYS A 164 -8.77 19.13 -18.18
C LYS A 164 -9.37 18.44 -19.40
N LEU A 165 -9.74 17.17 -19.29
CA LEU A 165 -10.37 16.43 -20.40
C LEU A 165 -11.80 16.92 -20.66
N LEU A 166 -12.59 17.09 -19.60
CA LEU A 166 -13.97 17.58 -19.69
C LEU A 166 -14.08 19.01 -20.25
N THR A 167 -13.05 19.84 -20.05
CA THR A 167 -13.01 21.19 -20.64
C THR A 167 -12.62 21.18 -22.11
N LYS A 168 -11.71 20.28 -22.52
CA LYS A 168 -11.35 20.09 -23.94
C LYS A 168 -12.52 19.62 -24.78
N GLU A 169 -13.26 18.60 -24.34
CA GLU A 169 -14.44 18.11 -25.06
C GLU A 169 -15.49 19.21 -25.26
N LYS A 170 -15.72 20.05 -24.24
CA LYS A 170 -16.65 21.19 -24.34
C LYS A 170 -16.19 22.28 -25.31
N SER A 171 -14.87 22.45 -25.51
CA SER A 171 -14.33 23.40 -26.48
C SER A 171 -14.31 22.86 -27.92
N GLU A 172 -14.41 21.54 -28.07
CA GLU A 172 -14.42 20.85 -29.37
C GLU A 172 -15.84 20.48 -29.85
N GLU A 173 -16.88 20.70 -29.03
CA GLU A 173 -18.26 20.72 -29.53
C GLU A 173 -18.34 21.79 -30.63
N PRO A 174 -18.68 21.43 -31.89
CA PRO A 174 -18.84 22.43 -32.92
C PRO A 174 -19.95 23.38 -32.48
N GLU A 175 -19.64 24.68 -32.42
CA GLU A 175 -20.68 25.71 -32.45
C GLU A 175 -21.69 25.24 -33.49
N LYS A 176 -22.95 25.02 -33.08
CA LYS A 176 -24.04 24.84 -34.04
C LYS A 176 -24.14 26.18 -34.78
N LEU A 177 -23.29 26.38 -35.78
CA LEU A 177 -23.44 27.35 -36.85
C LEU A 177 -24.86 27.13 -37.33
N GLY A 178 -25.73 28.09 -36.96
CA GLY A 178 -27.14 28.04 -37.24
C GLY A 178 -27.31 27.60 -38.67
N GLN A 179 -28.04 26.51 -38.86
CA GLN A 179 -28.41 26.02 -40.17
C GLN A 179 -29.21 27.14 -40.84
N LEU A 180 -28.54 28.03 -41.59
CA LEU A 180 -29.20 29.00 -42.43
C LEU A 180 -29.97 28.19 -43.44
N SER A 181 -31.28 28.26 -43.29
CA SER A 181 -32.22 27.62 -44.17
C SER A 181 -32.19 28.37 -45.49
N ILE A 182 -32.28 27.66 -46.62
CA ILE A 182 -32.30 28.27 -47.97
C ILE A 182 -33.46 29.28 -48.13
N PHE A 183 -34.45 29.23 -47.24
CA PHE A 183 -35.56 30.18 -47.16
C PHE A 183 -35.19 31.56 -46.59
N ASP A 184 -33.98 31.75 -46.05
CA ASP A 184 -33.49 33.08 -45.62
C ASP A 184 -32.96 33.91 -46.81
N PHE A 185 -32.91 33.34 -48.01
CA PHE A 185 -32.37 33.96 -49.24
C PHE A 185 -33.38 34.08 -50.40
N ILE A 186 -34.69 33.96 -50.13
CA ILE A 186 -35.75 34.15 -51.15
C ILE A 186 -36.70 35.27 -50.73
#